data_AF-A0A1V4Z1E5-F1
#
_entry.id   AF-A0A1V4Z1E5-F1
#
_cell.length_a   1.000
_cell.length_b   1.000
_cell.length_c   1.000
_cell.angle_alpha   90.00
_cell.angle_beta   90.00
_cell.angle_gamma   90.00
#
_symmetry.space_group_name_H-M   'P 1'
#
loop_
_entity.id
_entity.type
_entity.pdbx_description
1 polymer ?
#
loop_
_entity_poly.entity_id
_entity_poly.type
_entity_poly.pdbx_seq_one_letter_code
_entity_poly.pdbx_strand_id
1 'polypeptide(L)'
;MASIEKALTVYETYLRSERGAKVTENVWDNKIVPNAALALKEKYDISFGDEFIPTDPDLKKRLFQAGMEMLVSVGIYNVDTERIIRVTEDEVRAGIRAAPKRVQLGEYGDKVMIEPRKGNSSKKPVIQGGPTGATVSEDMFIPMIQSYAQEPIVDTIVNGVMATVGGVSSTTNTPFEIMGTLAEIRAVREACVRAGRPYMAI
;
A
#
# COMPACT_ATOMS: atom_id res chain seq x y z
N MET A 1 7.31 -24.76 25.36
CA MET A 1 6.21 -24.86 24.37
C MET A 1 6.67 -24.14 23.13
N ALA A 2 6.70 -24.80 21.96
CA ALA A 2 7.04 -24.14 20.71
C ALA A 2 5.97 -23.07 20.45
N SER A 3 6.40 -21.81 20.35
CA SER A 3 5.57 -20.69 19.94
C SER A 3 4.94 -21.04 18.59
N ILE A 4 3.62 -21.05 18.50
CA ILE A 4 2.93 -21.16 17.21
C ILE A 4 3.32 -19.92 16.41
N GLU A 5 4.04 -20.10 15.30
CA GLU A 5 4.38 -19.02 14.36
C GLU A 5 3.07 -18.43 13.79
N LYS A 6 2.57 -17.35 14.41
CA LYS A 6 1.36 -16.67 13.98
C LYS A 6 1.73 -15.32 13.39
N ALA A 7 1.16 -15.01 12.21
CA ALA A 7 1.26 -13.66 11.66
C ALA A 7 0.55 -12.66 12.59
N LEU A 8 1.17 -11.50 12.80
CA LEU A 8 0.60 -10.45 13.63
C LEU A 8 -0.71 -9.94 13.03
N THR A 9 -1.72 -9.76 13.88
CA THR A 9 -3.02 -9.20 13.50
C THR A 9 -3.13 -7.73 13.90
N VAL A 10 -4.12 -7.01 13.35
CA VAL A 10 -4.39 -5.62 13.73
C VAL A 10 -4.72 -5.49 15.23
N TYR A 11 -5.38 -6.49 15.83
CA TYR A 11 -5.71 -6.50 17.26
C TYR A 11 -4.46 -6.61 18.15
N GLU A 12 -3.53 -7.49 17.81
CA GLU A 12 -2.26 -7.62 18.54
C GLU A 12 -1.40 -6.36 18.35
N THR A 13 -1.44 -5.77 17.16
CA THR A 13 -0.76 -4.50 16.85
C THR A 13 -1.27 -3.38 17.75
N TYR A 14 -2.60 -3.25 17.90
CA TYR A 14 -3.23 -2.28 18.81
C TYR A 14 -2.83 -2.51 20.28
N LEU A 15 -2.89 -3.76 20.76
CA LEU A 15 -2.49 -4.05 22.14
C LEU A 15 -1.01 -3.75 22.42
N ARG A 16 -0.15 -3.89 21.41
CA ARG A 16 1.27 -3.52 21.49
C ARG A 16 1.47 -2.01 21.44
N SER A 17 0.70 -1.27 20.63
CA SER A 17 0.82 0.19 20.58
C SER A 17 0.50 0.83 21.92
N GLU A 18 -0.45 0.29 22.69
CA GLU A 18 -0.77 0.79 24.04
C GLU A 18 0.38 0.65 25.06
N ARG A 19 1.27 -0.32 24.85
CA ARG A 19 2.31 -0.72 25.82
C ARG A 19 3.75 -0.52 25.32
N GLY A 20 3.92 -0.17 24.05
CA GLY A 20 5.21 0.00 23.39
C GLY A 20 6.07 1.09 24.02
N ALA A 21 7.36 1.11 23.73
CA ALA A 21 8.25 2.16 24.23
C ALA A 21 7.82 3.53 23.68
N LYS A 22 7.71 4.55 24.55
CA LYS A 22 7.37 5.91 24.11
C LYS A 22 8.53 6.54 23.35
N VAL A 23 8.22 7.20 22.25
CA VAL A 23 9.18 8.00 21.48
C VAL A 23 8.43 9.12 20.76
N THR A 24 9.04 10.30 20.68
CA THR A 24 8.47 11.39 19.89
C THR A 24 8.73 11.14 18.41
N GLU A 25 7.82 11.61 17.56
CA GLU A 25 7.91 11.49 16.10
C GLU A 25 9.23 12.07 15.57
N ASN A 26 9.60 13.26 16.06
CA ASN A 26 10.87 13.89 15.71
C ASN A 26 12.10 13.04 16.03
N VAL A 27 12.10 12.28 17.13
CA VAL A 27 13.21 11.37 17.46
C VAL A 27 13.16 10.12 16.58
N TRP A 28 11.97 9.61 16.29
CA TRP A 28 11.79 8.48 15.40
C TRP A 28 12.34 8.78 13.99
N ASP A 29 11.87 9.87 13.39
CA ASP A 29 12.16 10.26 12.01
C ASP A 29 13.60 10.74 11.81
N ASN A 30 14.12 11.55 12.74
CA ASN A 30 15.43 12.20 12.55
C ASN A 30 16.58 11.45 13.22
N LYS A 31 16.31 10.42 14.04
CA LYS A 31 17.37 9.66 14.73
C LYS A 31 17.22 8.16 14.56
N ILE A 32 16.10 7.56 14.98
CA ILE A 32 15.99 6.10 15.06
C ILE A 32 16.05 5.48 13.66
N VAL A 33 15.17 5.92 12.75
CA VAL A 33 15.09 5.35 11.40
C VAL A 33 16.38 5.60 10.59
N PRO A 34 16.92 6.84 10.52
CA PRO A 34 18.13 7.11 9.74
C PRO A 34 19.36 6.39 10.29
N ASN A 35 19.56 6.38 11.61
CA ASN A 35 20.74 5.72 12.21
C ASN A 35 20.69 4.20 11.99
N ALA A 36 19.51 3.58 12.13
CA ALA A 36 19.34 2.15 11.86
C ALA A 36 19.59 1.83 10.39
N ALA A 37 19.05 2.65 9.46
CA ALA A 37 19.27 2.47 8.04
C ALA A 37 20.76 2.59 7.65
N LEU A 38 21.48 3.58 8.19
CA LEU A 38 22.91 3.75 7.97
C LEU A 38 23.72 2.57 8.53
N ALA A 39 23.46 2.17 9.77
CA ALA A 39 24.14 1.05 10.40
C ALA A 39 23.91 -0.27 9.65
N LEU A 40 22.69 -0.50 9.16
CA LEU A 40 22.37 -1.71 8.38
C LEU A 40 22.96 -1.66 6.97
N LYS A 41 22.97 -0.48 6.33
CA LYS A 41 23.66 -0.28 5.05
C LYS A 41 25.14 -0.68 5.18
N GLU A 42 25.82 -0.20 6.23
CA GLU A 42 27.24 -0.51 6.49
C GLU A 42 27.42 -1.99 6.86
N LYS A 43 26.64 -2.50 7.82
CA LYS A 43 26.70 -3.90 8.28
C LYS A 43 26.54 -4.91 7.14
N TYR A 44 25.62 -4.63 6.23
CA TYR A 44 25.32 -5.51 5.10
C TYR A 44 26.03 -5.10 3.81
N ASP A 45 26.93 -4.10 3.82
CA ASP A 45 27.68 -3.61 2.65
C ASP A 45 26.78 -3.29 1.43
N ILE A 46 25.67 -2.58 1.66
CA ILE A 46 24.69 -2.31 0.62
C ILE A 46 25.16 -1.17 -0.28
N SER A 47 25.45 -1.51 -1.54
CA SER A 47 25.77 -0.58 -2.61
C SER A 47 25.10 -1.02 -3.91
N PHE A 48 24.34 -0.11 -4.54
CA PHE A 48 23.64 -0.38 -5.81
C PHE A 48 24.41 0.14 -7.04
N GLY A 49 25.45 0.96 -6.83
CA GLY A 49 26.11 1.69 -7.92
C GLY A 49 25.11 2.55 -8.70
N ASP A 50 25.25 2.55 -10.02
CA ASP A 50 24.39 3.30 -10.95
C ASP A 50 23.26 2.44 -11.56
N GLU A 51 23.03 1.23 -11.02
CA GLU A 51 22.00 0.32 -11.52
C GLU A 51 20.62 0.59 -10.91
N PHE A 52 19.61 0.75 -11.77
CA PHE A 52 18.21 0.83 -11.32
C PHE A 52 17.63 -0.51 -10.86
N ILE A 53 18.05 -1.62 -11.49
CA ILE A 53 17.54 -2.97 -11.21
C ILE A 53 18.72 -3.85 -10.77
N PRO A 54 18.85 -4.19 -9.47
CA PRO A 54 19.97 -4.98 -8.99
C PRO A 54 19.92 -6.41 -9.53
N THR A 55 20.97 -6.80 -10.25
CA THR A 55 21.08 -8.14 -10.84
C THR A 55 21.83 -9.13 -9.94
N ASP A 56 22.77 -8.65 -9.11
CA ASP A 56 23.56 -9.46 -8.18
C ASP A 56 22.68 -10.21 -7.14
N PRO A 57 22.65 -11.56 -7.17
CA PRO A 57 21.92 -12.37 -6.20
C PRO A 57 22.34 -12.17 -4.74
N ASP A 58 23.63 -11.92 -4.48
CA ASP A 58 24.14 -11.76 -3.12
C ASP A 58 23.70 -10.42 -2.53
N LEU A 59 23.87 -9.33 -3.28
CA LEU A 59 23.32 -8.01 -2.92
C LEU A 59 21.81 -8.07 -2.63
N LYS A 60 21.01 -8.73 -3.49
CA LYS A 60 19.56 -8.89 -3.24
C LYS A 60 19.27 -9.63 -1.94
N LYS A 61 20.04 -10.68 -1.64
CA LYS A 61 19.90 -11.45 -0.41
C LYS A 61 20.26 -10.61 0.82
N ARG A 62 21.39 -9.91 0.78
CA ARG A 62 21.82 -9.00 1.86
C ARG A 62 20.81 -7.88 2.08
N LEU A 63 20.28 -7.28 1.01
CA LEU A 63 19.23 -6.27 1.08
C LEU A 63 17.96 -6.79 1.76
N PHE A 64 17.51 -8.01 1.41
CA PHE A 64 16.37 -8.63 2.07
C PHE A 64 16.61 -8.86 3.57
N GLN A 65 17.79 -9.37 3.95
CA GLN A 65 18.14 -9.56 5.36
C GLN A 65 18.25 -8.24 6.13
N ALA A 66 18.84 -7.21 5.52
CA ALA A 66 18.91 -5.86 6.10
C ALA A 66 17.51 -5.28 6.36
N GLY A 67 16.58 -5.42 5.41
CA GLY A 67 15.19 -4.97 5.58
C GLY A 67 14.43 -5.74 6.66
N MET A 68 14.62 -7.06 6.72
CA MET A 68 14.07 -7.91 7.80
C MET A 68 14.60 -7.47 9.16
N GLU A 69 15.91 -7.32 9.29
CA GLU A 69 16.55 -6.87 10.53
C GLU A 69 16.10 -5.45 10.90
N MET A 70 15.93 -4.56 9.92
CA MET A 70 15.39 -3.21 10.17
C MET A 70 14.02 -3.27 10.82
N LEU A 71 13.07 -4.01 10.23
CA LEU A 71 11.72 -4.12 10.78
C LEU A 71 11.70 -4.71 12.20
N VAL A 72 12.49 -5.77 12.45
CA VAL A 72 12.55 -6.43 13.77
C VAL A 72 13.25 -5.55 14.82
N SER A 73 14.38 -4.93 14.45
CA SER A 73 15.23 -4.15 15.36
C SER A 73 14.78 -2.71 15.56
N VAL A 74 13.94 -2.16 14.67
CA VAL A 74 13.38 -0.80 14.79
C VAL A 74 11.92 -0.85 15.21
N GLY A 75 11.11 -1.71 14.60
CA GLY A 75 9.66 -1.78 14.80
C GLY A 75 8.88 -0.80 13.94
N ILE A 76 7.63 -0.55 14.33
CA ILE A 76 6.69 0.35 13.65
C ILE A 76 6.29 1.45 14.64
N TYR A 77 6.30 2.71 14.21
CA TYR A 77 5.85 3.82 15.04
C TYR A 77 4.35 4.04 14.89
N ASN A 78 3.66 4.21 16.01
CA ASN A 78 2.27 4.62 16.06
C ASN A 78 2.22 6.07 16.53
N VAL A 79 1.78 6.96 15.64
CA VAL A 79 1.72 8.42 15.86
C VAL A 79 0.68 8.82 16.92
N ASP A 80 -0.44 8.11 17.01
CA ASP A 80 -1.53 8.43 17.95
C ASP A 80 -1.11 8.16 19.40
N THR A 81 -0.34 7.09 19.62
CA THR A 81 0.12 6.66 20.95
C THR A 81 1.55 7.10 21.27
N GLU A 82 2.25 7.68 20.28
CA GLU A 82 3.68 8.01 20.31
C GLU A 82 4.55 6.85 20.79
N ARG A 83 4.30 5.64 20.28
CA ARG A 83 4.92 4.40 20.77
C ARG A 83 5.39 3.48 19.66
N ILE A 84 6.42 2.69 19.99
CA ILE A 84 7.02 1.71 19.09
C ILE A 84 6.34 0.35 19.27
N ILE A 85 5.77 -0.17 18.20
CA ILE A 85 5.28 -1.54 18.07
C ILE A 85 6.45 -2.43 17.63
N ARG A 86 6.79 -3.42 18.47
CA ARG A 86 7.83 -4.41 18.16
C ARG A 86 7.23 -5.66 17.54
N VAL A 87 7.97 -6.25 16.60
CA VAL A 87 7.66 -7.53 15.95
C VAL A 87 8.85 -8.46 16.05
N THR A 88 8.63 -9.77 16.02
CA THR A 88 9.69 -10.77 15.97
C THR A 88 9.96 -11.22 14.54
N GLU A 89 11.14 -11.80 14.28
CA GLU A 89 11.45 -12.37 12.96
C GLU A 89 10.45 -13.47 12.57
N ASP A 90 10.07 -14.33 13.51
CA ASP A 90 9.09 -15.41 13.29
C ASP A 90 7.72 -14.86 12.85
N GLU A 91 7.27 -13.76 13.45
CA GLU A 91 6.01 -13.09 13.09
C GLU A 91 6.06 -12.51 11.67
N VAL A 92 7.18 -11.86 11.32
CA VAL A 92 7.37 -11.31 9.96
C VAL A 92 7.43 -12.44 8.93
N ARG A 93 8.18 -13.51 9.21
CA ARG A 93 8.27 -14.69 8.35
C ARG A 93 6.92 -15.40 8.20
N ALA A 94 6.14 -15.50 9.28
CA ALA A 94 4.78 -16.03 9.23
C ALA A 94 3.90 -15.18 8.31
N GLY A 95 4.00 -13.84 8.40
CA GLY A 95 3.32 -12.91 7.49
C GLY A 95 3.70 -13.11 6.02
N ILE A 96 5.00 -13.22 5.72
CA ILE A 96 5.49 -13.48 4.36
C ILE A 96 4.96 -14.81 3.81
N ARG A 97 4.96 -15.88 4.63
CA ARG A 97 4.44 -17.21 4.22
C ARG A 97 2.93 -17.19 3.97
N ALA A 98 2.19 -16.38 4.71
CA ALA A 98 0.75 -16.25 4.59
C ALA A 98 0.31 -15.33 3.42
N ALA A 99 1.24 -14.61 2.80
CA ALA A 99 0.93 -13.68 1.71
C ALA A 99 0.21 -14.39 0.53
N PRO A 100 -0.87 -13.81 -0.02
CA PRO A 100 -1.61 -14.41 -1.12
C PRO A 100 -0.72 -14.52 -2.37
N LYS A 101 -0.78 -15.67 -3.05
CA LYS A 101 -0.03 -15.91 -4.29
C LYS A 101 -0.77 -15.47 -5.55
N ARG A 102 -2.06 -15.14 -5.43
CA ARG A 102 -2.93 -14.71 -6.51
C ARG A 102 -4.14 -13.99 -5.94
N VAL A 103 -4.54 -12.89 -6.56
CA VAL A 103 -5.74 -12.11 -6.19
C VAL A 103 -6.55 -11.82 -7.44
N GLN A 104 -7.86 -12.06 -7.40
CA GLN A 104 -8.78 -11.64 -8.48
C GLN A 104 -9.26 -10.24 -8.16
N LEU A 105 -9.17 -9.35 -9.15
CA LEU A 105 -9.75 -8.03 -9.10
C LEU A 105 -10.85 -7.94 -10.18
N GLY A 106 -11.98 -7.32 -9.84
CA GLY A 106 -13.12 -7.20 -10.75
C GLY A 106 -13.84 -8.53 -10.99
N GLU A 107 -14.85 -8.49 -11.85
CA GLU A 107 -15.74 -9.62 -12.12
C GLU A 107 -16.03 -9.79 -13.61
N TYR A 108 -16.59 -10.95 -13.97
CA TYR A 108 -17.04 -11.29 -15.33
C TYR A 108 -16.01 -10.98 -16.43
N GLY A 109 -16.39 -10.18 -17.43
CA GLY A 109 -15.54 -9.80 -18.56
C GLY A 109 -14.43 -8.81 -18.22
N ASP A 110 -14.50 -8.15 -17.06
CA ASP A 110 -13.56 -7.12 -16.63
C ASP A 110 -12.57 -7.61 -15.56
N LYS A 111 -12.64 -8.89 -15.18
CA LYS A 111 -11.77 -9.44 -14.14
C LYS A 111 -10.32 -9.55 -14.60
N VAL A 112 -9.39 -9.25 -13.69
CA VAL A 112 -7.95 -9.46 -13.87
C VAL A 112 -7.34 -10.20 -12.70
N MET A 113 -6.25 -10.93 -12.96
CA MET A 113 -5.54 -11.68 -11.93
C MET A 113 -4.22 -11.01 -11.63
N ILE A 114 -4.03 -10.58 -10.38
CA ILE A 114 -2.72 -10.20 -9.87
C ILE A 114 -1.96 -11.46 -9.50
N GLU A 115 -0.82 -11.68 -10.15
CA GLU A 115 0.10 -12.80 -9.90
C GLU A 115 1.54 -12.28 -9.78
N PRO A 116 2.41 -12.97 -9.01
CA PRO A 116 3.82 -12.61 -8.90
C PRO A 116 4.53 -12.55 -10.26
N ARG A 117 5.28 -11.46 -10.48
CA ARG A 117 6.16 -11.28 -11.64
C ARG A 117 7.62 -11.37 -11.21
N LYS A 118 8.45 -12.09 -11.99
CA LYS A 118 9.91 -12.04 -11.86
C LYS A 118 10.43 -10.73 -12.47
N GLY A 119 11.66 -10.32 -12.11
CA GLY A 119 12.27 -9.08 -12.59
C GLY A 119 12.33 -8.94 -14.12
N ASN A 120 12.44 -10.05 -14.85
CA ASN A 120 12.47 -10.11 -16.31
C ASN A 120 11.21 -10.76 -16.92
N SER A 121 10.06 -10.66 -16.24
CA SER A 121 8.81 -11.27 -16.69
C SER A 121 8.32 -10.68 -18.02
N SER A 122 8.07 -11.54 -19.02
CA SER A 122 7.42 -11.16 -20.28
C SER A 122 5.92 -10.85 -20.13
N LYS A 123 5.28 -11.30 -19.04
CA LYS A 123 3.92 -10.90 -18.70
C LYS A 123 3.88 -9.41 -18.34
N LYS A 124 2.99 -8.63 -18.99
CA LYS A 124 2.64 -7.24 -18.65
C LYS A 124 2.13 -7.18 -17.19
N PRO A 125 2.44 -6.12 -16.42
CA PRO A 125 1.78 -5.88 -15.13
C PRO A 125 0.28 -5.58 -15.31
N VAL A 126 -0.49 -5.75 -14.24
CA VAL A 126 -1.84 -5.17 -14.15
C VAL A 126 -1.68 -3.65 -14.10
N ILE A 127 -2.40 -2.94 -14.96
CA ILE A 127 -2.38 -1.47 -15.04
C ILE A 127 -3.59 -0.92 -14.33
N GLN A 128 -3.36 -0.34 -13.15
CA GLN A 128 -4.35 0.44 -12.45
C GLN A 128 -4.23 1.91 -12.89
N GLY A 129 -5.26 2.43 -13.56
CA GLY A 129 -5.28 3.77 -14.14
C GLY A 129 -6.31 4.66 -13.46
N GLY A 130 -5.99 5.95 -13.29
CA GLY A 130 -6.93 6.92 -12.74
C GLY A 130 -6.22 8.11 -12.10
N PRO A 131 -6.99 9.03 -11.47
CA PRO A 131 -6.44 10.24 -10.87
C PRO A 131 -5.49 9.98 -9.68
N THR A 132 -5.41 8.76 -9.17
CA THR A 132 -4.40 8.34 -8.17
C THR A 132 -4.40 9.23 -6.92
N GLY A 133 -5.57 9.40 -6.31
CA GLY A 133 -5.77 10.19 -5.10
C GLY A 133 -5.72 11.72 -5.32
N ALA A 134 -5.55 12.19 -6.55
CA ALA A 134 -5.62 13.62 -6.84
C ALA A 134 -7.03 14.16 -6.60
N THR A 135 -7.10 15.40 -6.10
CA THR A 135 -8.37 16.12 -5.94
C THR A 135 -9.00 16.39 -7.31
N VAL A 136 -10.27 16.04 -7.48
CA VAL A 136 -11.05 16.24 -8.72
C VAL A 136 -12.32 17.03 -8.42
N SER A 137 -12.67 17.97 -9.30
CA SER A 137 -13.92 18.72 -9.18
C SER A 137 -15.13 17.80 -9.40
N GLU A 138 -16.20 18.08 -8.69
CA GLU A 138 -17.40 17.24 -8.65
C GLU A 138 -18.01 17.01 -10.05
N ASP A 139 -18.05 18.06 -10.87
CA ASP A 139 -18.58 18.05 -12.24
C ASP A 139 -17.73 17.25 -13.23
N MET A 140 -16.41 17.19 -13.00
CA MET A 140 -15.46 16.47 -13.85
C MET A 140 -15.20 15.04 -13.39
N PHE A 141 -15.72 14.64 -12.22
CA PHE A 141 -15.37 13.35 -11.62
C PHE A 141 -15.71 12.16 -12.52
N ILE A 142 -16.94 12.07 -13.02
CA ILE A 142 -17.37 10.98 -13.91
C ILE A 142 -16.61 11.02 -15.25
N PRO A 143 -16.57 12.16 -16.00
CA PRO A 143 -15.81 12.22 -17.24
C PRO A 143 -14.32 11.86 -17.07
N MET A 144 -13.69 12.31 -15.98
CA MET A 144 -12.30 12.02 -15.68
C MET A 144 -12.08 10.52 -15.53
N ILE A 145 -12.86 9.84 -14.68
CA ILE A 145 -12.73 8.39 -14.48
C ILE A 145 -13.04 7.62 -15.77
N GLN A 146 -14.09 8.02 -16.50
CA GLN A 146 -14.48 7.37 -17.75
C GLN A 146 -13.33 7.41 -18.77
N SER A 147 -12.56 8.49 -18.81
CA SER A 147 -11.40 8.62 -19.70
C SER A 147 -10.33 7.55 -19.47
N TYR A 148 -10.20 7.02 -18.24
CA TYR A 148 -9.31 5.88 -17.95
C TYR A 148 -10.00 4.55 -18.23
N ALA A 149 -11.26 4.41 -17.82
CA ALA A 149 -12.01 3.15 -17.95
C ALA A 149 -12.17 2.70 -19.42
N GLN A 150 -12.35 3.65 -20.33
CA GLN A 150 -12.51 3.38 -21.75
C GLN A 150 -11.20 2.94 -22.45
N GLU A 151 -10.04 3.15 -21.82
CA GLU A 151 -8.76 2.76 -22.42
C GLU A 151 -8.53 1.25 -22.28
N PRO A 152 -8.37 0.50 -23.40
CA PRO A 152 -8.22 -0.96 -23.35
C PRO A 152 -6.97 -1.43 -22.60
N ILE A 153 -5.99 -0.54 -22.41
CA ILE A 153 -4.75 -0.84 -21.70
C ILE A 153 -4.91 -0.82 -20.17
N VAL A 154 -5.97 -0.17 -19.67
CA VAL A 154 -6.28 -0.03 -18.24
C VAL A 154 -7.07 -1.25 -17.78
N ASP A 155 -6.54 -1.92 -16.77
CA ASP A 155 -7.06 -3.17 -16.23
C ASP A 155 -8.00 -2.91 -15.03
N THR A 156 -7.64 -1.94 -14.18
CA THR A 156 -8.43 -1.53 -13.00
C THR A 156 -8.39 -0.01 -12.83
N ILE A 157 -9.30 0.54 -12.03
CA ILE A 157 -9.33 1.97 -11.71
C ILE A 157 -8.63 2.23 -10.38
N VAL A 158 -7.96 3.38 -10.26
CA VAL A 158 -7.63 4.01 -8.96
C VAL A 158 -8.34 5.35 -8.87
N ASN A 159 -9.00 5.59 -7.75
CA ASN A 159 -9.86 6.77 -7.60
C ASN A 159 -9.08 8.07 -7.49
N GLY A 160 -9.77 9.18 -7.78
CA GLY A 160 -9.40 10.50 -7.27
C GLY A 160 -9.97 10.74 -5.88
N VAL A 161 -9.97 12.00 -5.47
CA VAL A 161 -10.68 12.50 -4.28
C VAL A 161 -11.66 13.59 -4.72
N MET A 162 -12.95 13.38 -4.49
CA MET A 162 -14.00 14.35 -4.79
C MET A 162 -13.94 15.51 -3.78
N ALA A 163 -13.55 16.70 -4.26
CA ALA A 163 -13.33 17.89 -3.42
C ALA A 163 -14.60 18.35 -2.69
N THR A 164 -15.74 18.22 -3.36
CA THR A 164 -17.05 18.65 -2.87
C THR A 164 -18.12 17.65 -3.25
N VAL A 165 -19.17 17.56 -2.43
CA VAL A 165 -20.39 16.83 -2.74
C VAL A 165 -21.59 17.75 -2.53
N GLY A 166 -22.41 17.93 -3.57
CA GLY A 166 -23.47 18.94 -3.60
C GLY A 166 -22.94 20.36 -3.40
N GLY A 167 -21.71 20.64 -3.86
CA GLY A 167 -21.05 21.94 -3.66
C GLY A 167 -20.54 22.20 -2.23
N VAL A 168 -20.60 21.22 -1.32
CA VAL A 168 -20.07 21.33 0.05
C VAL A 168 -18.78 20.53 0.18
N SER A 169 -17.78 21.07 0.87
CA SER A 169 -16.47 20.43 1.08
C SER A 169 -16.59 19.07 1.78
N SER A 170 -15.92 18.06 1.24
CA SER A 170 -15.82 16.69 1.81
C SER A 170 -14.81 16.62 2.97
N THR A 171 -14.94 17.50 3.95
CA THR A 171 -13.96 17.66 5.05
C THR A 171 -13.96 16.45 5.99
N THR A 172 -12.77 15.99 6.39
CA THR A 172 -12.55 14.89 7.35
C THR A 172 -13.30 15.11 8.68
N ASN A 173 -13.77 14.02 9.28
CA ASN A 173 -14.55 14.01 10.54
C ASN A 173 -15.87 14.79 10.45
N THR A 174 -16.49 14.83 9.27
CA THR A 174 -17.83 15.40 9.07
C THR A 174 -18.75 14.41 8.35
N PRO A 175 -20.08 14.57 8.41
CA PRO A 175 -21.00 13.76 7.60
C PRO A 175 -20.73 13.86 6.09
N PHE A 176 -20.10 14.94 5.62
CA PHE A 176 -19.77 15.14 4.20
C PHE A 176 -18.59 14.26 3.74
N GLU A 177 -17.70 13.82 4.63
CA GLU A 177 -16.67 12.81 4.30
C GLU A 177 -17.31 11.47 3.91
N ILE A 178 -18.30 11.03 4.68
CA ILE A 178 -19.05 9.80 4.41
C ILE A 178 -19.84 9.94 3.11
N MET A 179 -20.52 11.08 2.93
CA MET A 179 -21.28 11.37 1.72
C MET A 179 -20.38 11.42 0.48
N GLY A 180 -19.24 12.09 0.56
CA GLY A 180 -18.24 12.17 -0.51
C GLY A 180 -17.71 10.79 -0.89
N THR A 181 -17.32 9.97 0.09
CA THR A 181 -16.84 8.59 -0.16
C THR A 181 -17.87 7.75 -0.92
N LEU A 182 -19.14 7.81 -0.51
CA LEU A 182 -20.22 7.07 -1.19
C LEU A 182 -20.49 7.62 -2.60
N ALA A 183 -20.43 8.95 -2.77
CA ALA A 183 -20.60 9.61 -4.06
C ALA A 183 -19.48 9.22 -5.03
N GLU A 184 -18.23 9.19 -4.58
CA GLU A 184 -17.09 8.75 -5.36
C GLU A 184 -17.25 7.32 -5.87
N ILE A 185 -17.52 6.36 -4.98
CA ILE A 185 -17.66 4.96 -5.37
C ILE A 185 -18.77 4.79 -6.41
N ARG A 186 -19.90 5.50 -6.24
CA ARG A 186 -21.01 5.49 -7.21
C ARG A 186 -20.61 6.10 -8.55
N ALA A 187 -19.93 7.24 -8.53
CA ALA A 187 -19.49 7.94 -9.73
C ALA A 187 -18.45 7.13 -10.53
N VAL A 188 -17.52 6.45 -9.85
CA VAL A 188 -16.56 5.55 -10.51
C VAL A 188 -17.30 4.37 -11.16
N ARG A 189 -18.25 3.74 -10.45
CA ARG A 189 -19.07 2.66 -10.99
C ARG A 189 -19.86 3.12 -12.21
N GLU A 190 -20.46 4.29 -12.14
CA GLU A 190 -21.17 4.90 -13.27
C GLU A 190 -20.25 5.14 -14.46
N ALA A 191 -19.06 5.70 -14.25
CA ALA A 191 -18.07 5.91 -15.30
C ALA A 191 -17.66 4.58 -15.98
N CYS A 192 -17.42 3.52 -15.20
CA CYS A 192 -17.14 2.19 -15.72
C CYS A 192 -18.31 1.60 -16.53
N VAL A 193 -19.56 1.79 -16.07
CA VAL A 193 -20.77 1.40 -16.81
C VAL A 193 -20.85 2.15 -18.14
N ARG A 194 -20.63 3.47 -18.14
CA ARG A 194 -20.63 4.31 -19.36
C ARG A 194 -19.54 3.90 -20.35
N ALA A 195 -18.41 3.39 -19.86
CA ALA A 195 -17.33 2.84 -20.68
C ALA A 195 -17.58 1.38 -21.17
N GLY A 196 -18.73 0.79 -20.83
CA GLY A 196 -19.05 -0.59 -21.21
C GLY A 196 -18.30 -1.67 -20.42
N ARG A 197 -17.69 -1.31 -19.28
CA ARG A 197 -16.85 -2.17 -18.44
C ARG A 197 -17.31 -2.14 -16.98
N PRO A 198 -18.57 -2.48 -16.69
CA PRO A 198 -19.21 -2.24 -15.39
C PRO A 198 -18.57 -3.01 -14.22
N TYR A 199 -17.79 -4.06 -14.49
CA TYR A 199 -17.24 -4.96 -13.48
C TYR A 199 -15.75 -4.75 -13.22
N MET A 200 -15.15 -3.67 -13.73
CA MET A 200 -13.75 -3.32 -13.42
C MET A 200 -13.53 -3.20 -11.92
N ALA A 201 -12.36 -3.61 -11.45
CA ALA A 201 -11.99 -3.33 -10.07
C ALA A 201 -11.71 -1.84 -9.87
N ILE A 202 -11.97 -1.36 -8.66
CA ILE A 202 -11.73 0.00 -8.20
C ILE A 202 -10.86 -0.10 -6.95
#